data_AF-A0A7S4W3K1-F1
#
_entry.id   AF-A0A7S4W3K1-F1
#
_cell.length_a   1.000
_cell.length_b   1.000
_cell.length_c   1.000
_cell.angle_alpha   90.00
_cell.angle_beta   90.00
_cell.angle_gamma   90.00
#
_symmetry.space_group_name_H-M   'P 1'
#
loop_
_entity.id
_entity.type
_entity.pdbx_description
1 polymer ?
#
loop_
_entity_poly.entity_id
_entity_poly.type
_entity_poly.pdbx_seq_one_letter_code
_entity_poly.pdbx_strand_id
1 'polypeptide(L)'
;KASAEITWHCKHYKGRGIMKAYKNMGDFAKEYNIPLANIEGTFKEYNELADKQAKDPENGPFEAYGGGKSWDKWGKKFFHNLPLETSDAFHVAIVTPVIHYCMGGMR
;
A
#
# COMPACT_ATOMS: atom_id res chain seq x y z
N LYS A 1 -11.52 -4.08 -3.30
CA LYS A 1 -10.55 -4.90 -4.07
C LYS A 1 -9.69 -5.71 -3.09
N ALA A 2 -8.56 -5.19 -2.62
CA ALA A 2 -7.64 -5.91 -1.71
C ALA A 2 -8.25 -6.48 -0.42
N SER A 3 -9.24 -5.78 0.18
CA SER A 3 -9.88 -6.22 1.42
C SER A 3 -10.53 -7.61 1.34
N ALA A 4 -10.90 -8.09 0.14
CA ALA A 4 -11.47 -9.42 -0.06
C ALA A 4 -10.46 -10.54 0.24
N GLU A 5 -9.21 -10.36 -0.16
CA GLU A 5 -8.11 -11.33 0.00
C GLU A 5 -7.69 -11.48 1.47
N ILE A 6 -7.90 -10.44 2.27
CA ILE A 6 -7.50 -10.39 3.68
C ILE A 6 -8.68 -10.14 4.63
N THR A 7 -9.87 -10.62 4.27
CA THR A 7 -11.13 -10.35 4.99
C THR A 7 -11.03 -10.62 6.50
N TRP A 8 -10.37 -11.72 6.89
CA TRP A 8 -10.17 -12.05 8.31
C TRP A 8 -9.35 -10.99 9.04
N HIS A 9 -8.23 -10.55 8.46
CA HIS A 9 -7.38 -9.50 9.02
C HIS A 9 -8.13 -8.17 9.16
N CYS A 10 -8.89 -7.78 8.14
CA CYS A 10 -9.70 -6.55 8.21
C CYS A 10 -10.73 -6.63 9.36
N LYS A 11 -11.43 -7.75 9.53
CA LYS A 11 -12.38 -7.94 10.65
C LYS A 11 -11.66 -7.88 11.99
N HIS A 12 -10.55 -8.60 12.12
CA HIS A 12 -9.77 -8.71 13.35
C HIS A 12 -9.18 -7.37 13.81
N TYR A 13 -8.54 -6.63 12.89
CA TYR A 13 -7.91 -5.35 13.20
C TYR A 13 -8.92 -4.24 13.46
N LYS A 14 -10.05 -4.23 12.74
CA LYS A 14 -11.17 -3.33 13.07
C LYS A 14 -11.76 -3.62 14.45
N GLY A 15 -11.98 -4.90 14.77
CA GLY A 15 -12.51 -5.32 16.07
C GLY A 15 -11.60 -4.94 17.24
N ARG A 16 -10.30 -4.79 17.00
CA ARG A 16 -9.30 -4.33 17.99
C ARG A 16 -9.09 -2.81 18.00
N GLY A 17 -9.79 -2.05 17.15
CA GLY A 17 -9.66 -0.59 17.07
C GLY A 17 -8.35 -0.08 16.47
N ILE A 18 -7.53 -0.95 15.85
CA ILE A 18 -6.23 -0.59 15.26
C ILE A 18 -6.28 -0.36 13.75
N MET A 19 -7.47 -0.49 13.15
CA MET A 19 -7.74 -0.25 11.74
C MET A 19 -9.13 0.36 11.59
N LYS A 20 -9.26 1.35 10.72
CA LYS A 20 -10.53 2.02 10.41
C LYS A 20 -10.91 1.83 8.94
N ALA A 21 -12.22 1.71 8.68
CA ALA A 21 -12.74 1.59 7.34
C ALA A 21 -13.33 2.93 6.87
N TYR A 22 -13.03 3.31 5.63
CA TYR A 22 -13.52 4.50 4.96
C TYR A 22 -14.25 4.10 3.68
N LYS A 23 -15.34 4.82 3.36
CA LYS A 23 -16.11 4.57 2.13
C LYS A 23 -15.38 5.10 0.89
N ASN A 24 -14.57 6.14 1.06
CA ASN A 24 -13.75 6.79 0.06
C ASN A 24 -12.59 7.52 0.77
N MET A 25 -11.56 7.90 0.03
CA MET A 25 -10.42 8.66 0.59
C MET A 25 -10.76 10.12 0.89
N GLY A 26 -11.86 10.67 0.38
CA GLY A 26 -12.35 11.99 0.75
C GLY A 26 -12.76 12.08 2.22
N ASP A 27 -13.42 11.04 2.75
CA ASP A 27 -13.78 10.95 4.18
C ASP A 27 -12.53 10.87 5.06
N PHE A 28 -11.53 10.08 4.65
CA PHE A 28 -10.23 10.00 5.32
C PHE A 28 -9.50 11.34 5.29
N ALA A 29 -9.39 11.97 4.12
CA ALA A 29 -8.73 13.24 3.91
C ALA A 29 -9.31 14.35 4.81
N LYS A 30 -10.64 14.41 4.91
CA LYS A 30 -11.34 15.36 5.81
C LYS A 30 -11.01 15.13 7.28
N GLU A 31 -11.04 13.87 7.74
CA GLU A 31 -10.79 13.54 9.15
C GLU A 31 -9.38 13.91 9.59
N TYR A 32 -8.38 13.66 8.74
CA TYR A 32 -6.98 13.92 9.05
C TYR A 32 -6.48 15.29 8.55
N ASN A 33 -7.37 16.12 8.00
CA ASN A 33 -7.05 17.44 7.45
C ASN A 33 -5.91 17.39 6.40
N ILE A 34 -5.98 16.42 5.48
CA ILE A 34 -5.04 16.24 4.38
C ILE A 34 -5.74 16.63 3.08
N PRO A 35 -5.11 17.38 2.17
CA PRO A 35 -5.68 17.64 0.85
C PRO A 35 -5.90 16.34 0.06
N LEU A 36 -7.13 16.11 -0.41
CA LEU A 36 -7.46 14.93 -1.22
C LEU A 36 -6.57 14.82 -2.47
N ALA A 37 -6.20 15.96 -3.06
CA ALA A 37 -5.31 16.05 -4.20
C ALA A 37 -3.94 15.35 -3.99
N ASN A 38 -3.44 15.31 -2.75
CA ASN A 38 -2.18 14.59 -2.44
C ASN A 38 -2.36 13.07 -2.59
N ILE A 39 -3.52 12.56 -2.17
CA ILE A 39 -3.86 11.14 -2.28
C ILE A 39 -4.12 10.78 -3.74
N GLU A 40 -4.86 11.63 -4.47
CA GLU A 40 -5.11 11.46 -5.91
C GLU A 40 -3.82 11.43 -6.71
N GLY A 41 -2.89 12.35 -6.44
CA GLY A 41 -1.56 12.37 -7.06
C GLY A 41 -0.77 11.09 -6.79
N THR A 42 -0.79 10.62 -5.53
CA THR A 42 -0.12 9.38 -5.13
C THR A 42 -0.71 8.16 -5.84
N PHE A 43 -2.04 8.05 -5.92
CA PHE A 43 -2.71 6.93 -6.60
C PHE A 43 -2.46 6.95 -8.10
N LYS A 44 -2.46 8.13 -8.73
CA LYS A 44 -2.13 8.28 -10.14
C LYS A 44 -0.71 7.81 -10.42
N GLU A 45 0.28 8.29 -9.66
CA GLU A 45 1.68 7.84 -9.79
C GLU A 45 1.80 6.32 -9.59
N TYR A 46 1.14 5.78 -8.56
CA TYR A 46 1.16 4.33 -8.29
C TYR A 46 0.56 3.48 -9.41
N ASN A 47 -0.57 3.92 -9.98
CA ASN A 47 -1.22 3.25 -11.10
C ASN A 47 -0.34 3.31 -12.37
N GLU A 48 0.30 4.45 -12.65
CA GLU A 48 1.21 4.62 -13.79
C GLU A 48 2.47 3.75 -13.66
N LEU A 49 3.06 3.69 -12.46
CA LEU A 49 4.21 2.83 -12.18
C LEU A 49 3.87 1.35 -12.38
N ALA A 50 2.68 0.94 -11.95
CA ALA A 50 2.23 -0.43 -12.13
C ALA A 50 1.99 -0.80 -13.60
N ASP A 51 1.43 0.12 -14.39
CA ASP A 51 1.26 -0.08 -15.84
C ASP A 51 2.62 -0.22 -16.54
N LYS A 52 3.61 0.62 -16.20
CA LYS A 52 4.98 0.49 -16.72
C LYS A 52 5.62 -0.84 -16.32
N GLN A 53 5.51 -1.21 -15.04
CA GLN A 53 6.08 -2.47 -14.55
C GLN A 53 5.42 -3.70 -15.18
N ALA A 54 4.12 -3.65 -15.47
CA ALA A 54 3.43 -4.74 -16.16
C ALA A 54 3.86 -4.86 -17.63
N LYS A 55 4.14 -3.74 -18.30
CA LYS A 55 4.55 -3.71 -19.71
C LYS A 55 6.01 -4.09 -19.92
N ASP A 56 6.89 -3.67 -19.00
CA ASP A 56 8.33 -3.83 -19.15
C ASP A 56 9.02 -4.18 -17.82
N PRO A 57 8.80 -5.38 -17.29
CA PRO A 57 9.23 -5.74 -15.94
C PRO A 57 10.75 -5.75 -15.73
N GLU A 58 11.52 -5.98 -16.81
CA GLU A 58 12.97 -6.23 -16.74
C GLU A 58 13.83 -5.00 -17.07
N ASN A 59 13.25 -3.91 -17.59
CA ASN A 59 14.03 -2.73 -18.01
C ASN A 59 13.72 -1.45 -17.23
N GLY A 60 13.12 -1.58 -16.05
CA GLY A 60 12.96 -0.46 -15.12
C GLY A 60 14.33 0.14 -14.71
N PRO A 61 14.42 1.47 -14.52
CA PRO A 61 15.69 2.14 -14.22
C PRO A 61 16.22 1.89 -12.80
N PHE A 62 15.45 1.27 -11.91
CA PHE A 62 15.80 1.05 -10.50
C PHE A 62 16.00 -0.43 -10.19
N GLU A 63 16.82 -0.72 -9.17
CA GLU A 63 16.96 -2.08 -8.64
C GLU A 63 15.70 -2.46 -7.83
N ALA A 64 15.17 -3.66 -8.07
CA ALA A 64 14.04 -4.18 -7.32
C ALA A 64 14.48 -4.83 -6.00
N TYR A 65 13.63 -4.71 -4.97
CA TYR A 65 13.82 -5.46 -3.73
C TYR A 65 13.71 -6.97 -3.98
N GLY A 66 14.71 -7.72 -3.52
CA GLY A 66 14.82 -9.16 -3.79
C GLY A 66 15.27 -9.50 -5.21
N GLY A 67 15.90 -8.54 -5.92
CA GLY A 67 16.50 -8.72 -7.24
C GLY A 67 15.55 -8.45 -8.41
N GLY A 68 16.16 -8.13 -9.57
CA GLY A 68 15.47 -7.70 -10.80
C GLY A 68 15.43 -6.18 -10.94
N LYS A 69 14.66 -5.70 -11.93
CA LYS A 69 14.47 -4.26 -12.18
C LYS A 69 13.08 -3.78 -11.78
N SER A 70 12.97 -2.47 -11.54
CA SER A 70 11.77 -1.79 -11.07
C SER A 70 11.61 -0.43 -11.74
N TRP A 71 10.38 -0.10 -12.12
CA TRP A 71 10.01 1.26 -12.54
C TRP A 71 9.77 2.20 -11.35
N ASP A 72 9.48 1.64 -10.17
CA ASP A 72 9.38 2.39 -8.93
C ASP A 72 10.77 2.64 -8.33
N LYS A 73 11.06 3.90 -8.00
CA LYS A 73 12.29 4.35 -7.33
C LYS A 73 12.53 3.71 -5.97
N TRP A 74 11.48 3.18 -5.35
CA TRP A 74 11.56 2.43 -4.08
C TRP A 74 11.80 0.93 -4.28
N GLY A 75 11.93 0.45 -5.52
CA GLY A 75 12.26 -0.94 -5.84
C GLY A 75 11.08 -1.91 -5.81
N LYS A 76 9.84 -1.43 -5.87
CA LYS A 76 8.65 -2.29 -5.90
C LYS A 76 8.38 -2.82 -7.31
N LYS A 77 8.35 -4.14 -7.45
CA LYS A 77 8.06 -4.83 -8.72
C LYS A 77 6.67 -5.46 -8.86
N PHE A 78 6.00 -5.76 -7.74
CA PHE A 78 4.71 -6.46 -7.77
C PHE A 78 3.57 -5.55 -7.35
N PHE A 79 2.60 -5.39 -8.24
CA PHE A 79 1.42 -4.57 -8.04
C PHE A 79 0.17 -5.44 -8.21
N HIS A 80 -0.79 -5.30 -7.28
CA HIS A 80 -2.03 -6.07 -7.27
C HIS A 80 -3.19 -5.13 -6.93
N ASN A 81 -4.42 -5.56 -7.24
CA ASN A 81 -5.66 -4.85 -6.87
C ASN A 81 -5.79 -3.43 -7.46
N LEU A 82 -5.37 -3.27 -8.72
CA LEU A 82 -5.38 -2.02 -9.46
C LEU A 82 -6.59 -1.89 -10.42
N PRO A 83 -6.93 -0.67 -10.87
CA PRO A 83 -6.37 0.63 -10.44
C PRO A 83 -6.86 1.02 -9.03
N LEU A 84 -6.10 1.87 -8.34
CA LEU A 84 -6.54 2.56 -7.12
C LEU A 84 -7.30 3.83 -7.48
N GLU A 85 -8.49 3.99 -6.92
CA GLU A 85 -9.35 5.16 -7.11
C GLU A 85 -9.76 5.73 -5.76
N THR A 86 -9.81 7.06 -5.61
CA THR A 86 -10.19 7.68 -4.33
C THR A 86 -11.64 7.42 -3.93
N SER A 87 -12.48 7.01 -4.88
CA SER A 87 -13.87 6.56 -4.69
C SER A 87 -13.98 5.15 -4.11
N ASP A 88 -12.91 4.34 -4.12
CA ASP A 88 -12.91 2.99 -3.56
C ASP A 88 -13.08 3.01 -2.03
N ALA A 89 -13.54 1.90 -1.46
CA ALA A 89 -13.54 1.69 -0.02
C ALA A 89 -12.16 1.21 0.48
N PHE A 90 -11.69 1.81 1.58
CA PHE A 90 -10.35 1.56 2.13
C PHE A 90 -10.36 1.14 3.59
N HIS A 91 -9.37 0.33 3.94
CA HIS A 91 -9.01 0.03 5.32
C HIS A 91 -7.66 0.68 5.62
N VAL A 92 -7.63 1.58 6.60
CA VAL A 92 -6.44 2.37 6.93
C VAL A 92 -6.03 2.07 8.38
N ALA A 93 -4.73 1.89 8.59
CA ALA A 93 -4.13 1.64 9.90
C ALA A 93 -2.82 2.42 10.01
N ILE A 94 -2.48 2.84 11.22
CA ILE A 94 -1.16 3.43 11.51
C ILE A 94 -0.21 2.27 11.82
N VAL A 95 0.94 2.27 11.17
CA VAL A 95 2.00 1.28 11.40
C VAL A 95 3.16 1.92 12.15
N THR A 96 3.78 1.17 13.04
CA THR A 96 4.98 1.59 13.77
C THR A 96 5.93 0.39 13.91
N PRO A 97 7.25 0.61 13.90
CA PRO A 97 8.20 -0.46 14.18
C PRO A 97 7.98 -1.07 15.56
N VAL A 98 8.07 -2.39 15.65
CA VAL A 98 8.02 -3.15 16.91
C VAL A 98 9.12 -4.19 16.93
N ILE A 99 9.57 -4.56 18.13
CA ILE A 99 10.47 -5.71 18.29
C ILE A 99 9.65 -6.96 18.00
N HIS A 100 9.95 -7.64 16.89
CA HIS A 100 9.30 -8.90 16.54
C HIS A 100 10.07 -10.09 17.12
N TYR A 101 11.39 -10.11 16.94
CA TYR A 101 12.24 -11.24 17.33
C TYR A 101 13.70 -10.81 17.50
N CYS A 102 14.44 -11.47 18.39
CA CYS A 102 15.88 -11.32 18.57
C CYS A 102 16.60 -12.53 17.96
N MET A 103 17.26 -12.34 16.81
CA MET A 103 17.94 -13.44 16.08
C MET A 103 19.16 -14.03 16.79
N GLY A 104 19.75 -13.30 17.75
CA GLY A 104 20.91 -13.74 18.52
C GLY A 104 20.54 -14.49 19.80
N GLY A 105 21.54 -15.15 20.39
CA GLY A 105 21.43 -15.86 21.67
C GLY A 105 22.82 -16.22 22.20
N MET A 106 22.89 -16.70 23.45
CA MET A 106 24.14 -17.28 23.95
C MET A 106 24.50 -18.51 23.10
N ARG A 107 25.79 -18.66 22.82
CA ARG A 107 26.33 -19.85 22.17
C ARG A 107 26.25 -21.07 23.08
#